data_AF-A0A9E7B8A2-F1
#
_entry.id   AF-A0A9E7B8A2-F1
#
_cell.length_a   1.000
_cell.length_b   1.000
_cell.length_c   1.000
_cell.angle_alpha   90.00
_cell.angle_beta   90.00
_cell.angle_gamma   90.00
#
_symmetry.space_group_name_H-M   'P 1'
#
loop_
_entity.id
_entity.type
_entity.pdbx_description
1 polymer ?
#
loop_
_entity_poly.entity_id
_entity_poly.type
_entity_poly.pdbx_seq_one_letter_code
_entity_poly.pdbx_strand_id
1 'polypeptide(L)' 'MKNIKVGLLGFGTIGTGVVKVIQQNCDVLASRLGATIELARIADLDTT' A
#
# COMPACT_ATOMS: atom_id res chain seq x y z
N MET A 1 0.09 -11.88 -14.05
CA MET A 1 -0.03 -10.48 -13.60
C MET A 1 1.21 -10.15 -12.78
N LYS A 2 1.87 -9.01 -13.01
CA LYS A 2 3.07 -8.63 -12.26
C LYS A 2 2.67 -8.19 -10.85
N ASN A 3 3.48 -8.50 -9.84
CA ASN A 3 3.20 -8.08 -8.47
C ASN A 3 4.27 -7.06 -8.03
N ILE A 4 3.84 -5.86 -7.64
CA ILE A 4 4.71 -4.76 -7.24
C ILE A 4 4.70 -4.69 -5.72
N LYS A 5 5.86 -4.99 -5.11
CA LYS A 5 6.05 -4.87 -3.68
C LYS A 5 6.38 -3.42 -3.32
N VAL A 6 5.63 -2.85 -2.38
CA VAL A 6 5.85 -1.48 -1.88
C VAL A 6 6.11 -1.50 -0.37
N GLY A 7 7.01 -0.62 0.06
CA GLY A 7 7.25 -0.32 1.48
C GLY A 7 6.70 1.05 1.83
N LEU A 8 6.14 1.19 3.03
CA LEU A 8 5.66 2.47 3.55
C LEU A 8 6.53 2.91 4.73
N LEU A 9 7.00 4.16 4.70
CA LEU A 9 7.68 4.80 5.83
C LEU A 9 6.71 5.81 6.47
N GLY A 10 6.40 5.62 7.74
CA GLY A 10 5.38 6.37 8.47
C GLY A 10 3.98 5.76 8.37
N PHE A 11 3.32 5.63 9.52
CA PHE A 11 1.99 5.03 9.70
C PHE A 11 1.08 5.86 10.60
N GLY A 12 1.22 7.19 10.56
CA GLY A 12 0.24 8.13 11.13
C GLY A 12 -1.01 8.30 10.27
N THR A 13 -1.67 9.46 10.39
CA THR A 13 -2.93 9.78 9.67
C THR A 13 -2.82 9.60 8.15
N ILE A 14 -1.69 9.99 7.55
CA ILE A 14 -1.50 9.89 6.10
C ILE A 14 -1.17 8.43 5.71
N GLY A 15 -0.27 7.77 6.43
CA GLY A 15 0.14 6.39 6.13
C GLY A 15 -1.03 5.42 6.19
N THR A 16 -1.88 5.54 7.21
CA THR A 16 -3.14 4.77 7.32
C THR A 16 -4.08 5.04 6.15
N GLY A 17 -4.24 6.29 5.74
CA GLY A 17 -5.02 6.68 4.56
C GLY A 17 -4.51 6.05 3.26
N VAL A 18 -3.19 6.03 3.06
CA VAL A 18 -2.54 5.40 1.90
C VAL A 18 -2.84 3.90 1.85
N VAL A 19 -2.65 3.18 2.97
CA VAL A 19 -2.95 1.74 3.04
C VAL A 19 -4.42 1.48 2.74
N LYS A 20 -5.33 2.27 3.33
CA LYS A 20 -6.77 2.16 3.10
C LYS A 20 -7.14 2.35 1.63
N VAL A 21 -6.60 3.37 0.97
CA VAL A 21 -6.88 3.64 -0.45
C VAL A 21 -6.34 2.52 -1.34
N ILE A 22 -5.14 2.01 -1.08
CA ILE A 22 -4.56 0.89 -1.84
C ILE A 22 -5.44 -0.37 -1.72
N GLN A 23 -5.87 -0.70 -0.49
CA GLN A 23 -6.72 -1.87 -0.27
C GLN A 23 -8.10 -1.72 -0.92
N GLN A 24 -8.74 -0.57 -0.76
CA GLN A 24 -10.10 -0.33 -1.28
C GLN A 24 -10.15 -0.23 -2.81
N ASN A 25 -9.04 0.13 -3.47
CA ASN A 25 -8.98 0.34 -4.91
C ASN A 25 -8.10 -0.68 -5.63
N CYS A 26 -7.83 -1.84 -5.02
CA CYS A 26 -6.92 -2.85 -5.56
C CYS A 26 -7.26 -3.24 -7.01
N ASP A 27 -8.54 -3.45 -7.32
CA ASP A 27 -8.99 -3.84 -8.67
C ASP A 27 -8.77 -2.72 -9.70
N VAL A 28 -9.08 -1.47 -9.34
CA VAL A 28 -8.87 -0.30 -10.20
C VAL A 28 -7.38 -0.08 -10.44
N LEU A 29 -6.56 -0.20 -9.39
CA LEU A 29 -5.11 -0.10 -9.48
C LEU A 29 -4.54 -1.22 -10.37
N ALA A 30 -4.99 -2.46 -10.20
CA ALA A 30 -4.57 -3.60 -11.01
C ALA A 30 -4.94 -3.42 -12.48
N SER A 31 -6.15 -2.94 -12.77
CA SER A 31 -6.61 -2.67 -14.13
C SER A 31 -5.80 -1.56 -14.81
N ARG A 32 -5.40 -0.51 -14.08
CA ARG A 32 -4.63 0.62 -14.63
C ARG A 32 -3.13 0.33 -14.76
N LEU A 33 -2.55 -0.39 -13.81
CA LEU A 33 -1.11 -0.68 -13.76
C LEU A 33 -0.74 -1.97 -14.50
N GLY A 34 -1.71 -2.85 -14.78
CA GLY A 34 -1.44 -4.22 -15.24
C GLY A 34 -0.73 -5.08 -14.18
N ALA A 35 -0.77 -4.64 -12.92
CA ALA A 35 -0.02 -5.21 -11.81
C ALA A 35 -0.75 -4.99 -10.48
N THR A 36 -0.68 -5.97 -9.60
CA THR A 36 -1.19 -5.86 -8.23
C THR A 36 -0.15 -5.17 -7.34
N ILE A 37 -0.62 -4.39 -6.37
CA ILE A 37 0.24 -3.76 -5.36
C ILE A 37 0.19 -4.61 -4.10
N GLU A 38 1.35 -5.08 -3.64
CA GLU A 38 1.53 -5.81 -2.39
C GLU A 38 2.27 -4.90 -1.40
N LEU A 39 1.61 -4.55 -0.29
CA LEU A 39 2.26 -3.84 0.81
C LEU A 39 3.15 -4.81 1.59
N ALA A 40 4.46 -4.75 1.32
CA ALA A 40 5.42 -5.71 1.83
C ALA A 40 5.84 -5.44 3.29
N ARG A 41 5.98 -4.16 3.65
CA ARG A 41 6.32 -3.74 5.02
C ARG A 41 5.94 -2.28 5.26
N ILE A 42 5.64 -1.96 6.52
CA ILE A 42 5.53 -0.60 7.03
C ILE A 42 6.61 -0.42 8.09
N ALA A 43 7.33 0.70 8.04
CA ALA A 43 8.24 1.12 9.11
C ALA A 43 7.72 2.42 9.70
N ASP A 44 7.42 2.41 11.00
CA ASP A 44 7.10 3.60 11.79
C ASP A 44 8.05 3.64 13.00
N LEU A 45 8.23 4.84 13.57
CA LEU A 45 9.01 5.01 14.79
C LEU A 45 8.24 4.52 16.02
N ASP A 46 6.92 4.67 16.01
CA ASP A 46 6.01 4.19 17.05
C ASP A 46 5.26 2.95 16.53
N THR A 47 5.61 1.79 17.07
CA THR A 47 5.03 0.49 16.70
C THR A 47 4.34 -0.21 17.88
N THR A 48 4.11 0.57 18.94
CA THR A 48 3.64 0.10 20.25
C THR A 48 2.12 0.21 20.39
#